data_AF-A0A925K3P8-F1
#
_entry.id   AF-A0A925K3P8-F1
#
_cell.length_a   1.000
_cell.length_b   1.000
_cell.length_c   1.000
_cell.angle_alpha   90.00
_cell.angle_beta   90.00
_cell.angle_gamma   90.00
#
_symmetry.space_group_name_H-M   'P 1'
#
loop_
_entity.id
_entity.type
_entity.pdbx_description
1 polymer ?
#
loop_
_entity_poly.entity_id
_entity_poly.type
_entity_poly.pdbx_seq_one_letter_code
_entity_poly.pdbx_strand_id
1 'polypeptide(L)'
;KNIFEFLFVNPNTPASTDLSGLPLTRYSPDPNGQMIARTSWDTGINSNAVVAQMKVGVYNLTSHQHLDAGNFQIYYKGPLAPASGIYIGTQGGFSSSHFLNYYQRTIAHNSMLIYDPAEKMMWREQDVINDGGQIFPNKGYEVMTLEETLAKSKVTEVLAHDFGPDTMKPEYTYLKGELAPSYSKHKLESFKRSFVFLNLMNDKVPAALVVFDRVNSTNKNFKKTWLLHTVEEPVINSNTTLVKRIEKGYNGQMINTTLLPLATNLTINKVGGKGNEFSVFGKNFPQSFPSENNTWDGALWRIEVSPKNAANTDIFLNVMQVMDYSGDKNNTLKVEKIETEQFVGTKISNRMVLFSKNSEVENTPIKLQITGNGLTKVLITDLAIGDWDIQCINNKKQSIGKVKSSKNLLYFNAGKGTYLITKK
;
A
#
# COMPACT_ATOMS: atom_id res chain seq x y z
N LYS A 1 8.82 -20.88 -37.88
CA LYS A 1 8.03 -19.62 -38.02
C LYS A 1 6.57 -19.95 -37.78
N ASN A 2 5.85 -19.14 -37.00
CA ASN A 2 4.50 -19.45 -36.54
C ASN A 2 3.47 -19.11 -37.64
N ILE A 3 2.65 -20.07 -38.07
CA ILE A 3 1.63 -19.86 -39.12
C ILE A 3 0.64 -18.76 -38.73
N PHE A 4 0.33 -18.61 -37.44
CA PHE A 4 -0.59 -17.59 -36.96
C PHE A 4 0.00 -16.18 -37.06
N GLU A 5 1.33 -16.02 -36.94
CA GLU A 5 1.96 -14.72 -37.18
C GLU A 5 1.80 -14.31 -38.63
N PHE A 6 2.01 -15.25 -39.57
CA PHE A 6 1.81 -14.99 -40.99
C PHE A 6 0.35 -14.63 -41.33
N LEU A 7 -0.61 -15.30 -40.69
CA LEU A 7 -2.03 -15.10 -40.96
C LEU A 7 -2.60 -13.82 -40.33
N PHE A 8 -2.12 -13.41 -39.15
CA PHE A 8 -2.81 -12.41 -38.33
C PHE A 8 -1.99 -11.18 -37.96
N VAL A 9 -0.67 -11.19 -38.08
CA VAL A 9 0.11 -9.97 -37.84
C VAL A 9 -0.19 -8.99 -38.96
N ASN A 10 -0.69 -7.81 -38.60
CA ASN A 10 -0.75 -6.69 -39.51
C ASN A 10 0.61 -5.97 -39.52
N PRO A 11 1.46 -6.16 -40.55
CA PRO A 11 2.80 -5.57 -40.60
C PRO A 11 2.78 -4.05 -40.78
N ASN A 12 1.63 -3.47 -41.13
CA ASN A 12 1.47 -2.03 -41.34
C ASN A 12 1.04 -1.29 -40.06
N THR A 13 0.84 -1.99 -38.94
CA THR A 13 0.53 -1.35 -37.65
C THR A 13 1.75 -0.54 -37.17
N PRO A 14 1.65 0.78 -37.00
CA PRO A 14 2.77 1.57 -36.51
C PRO A 14 3.12 1.17 -35.08
N ALA A 15 4.40 0.95 -34.80
CA ALA A 15 4.87 0.84 -33.42
C ALA A 15 4.87 2.24 -32.79
N SER A 16 4.20 2.40 -31.65
CA SER A 16 4.40 3.56 -30.79
C SER A 16 5.25 3.18 -29.59
N THR A 17 6.40 3.82 -29.46
CA THR A 17 7.26 3.73 -28.27
C THR A 17 7.09 4.94 -27.35
N ASP A 18 6.30 5.92 -27.76
CA ASP A 18 6.06 7.12 -26.96
C ASP A 18 4.93 6.88 -25.94
N LEU A 19 5.32 6.80 -24.67
CA LEU A 19 4.40 6.65 -23.54
C LEU A 19 4.04 8.00 -22.91
N SER A 20 4.65 9.11 -23.33
CA SER A 20 4.50 10.42 -22.68
C SER A 20 3.06 10.96 -22.70
N GLY A 21 2.25 10.52 -23.67
CA GLY A 21 0.82 10.83 -23.79
C GLY A 21 -0.10 10.02 -22.89
N LEU A 22 0.40 9.07 -22.09
CA LEU A 22 -0.42 8.25 -21.19
C LEU A 22 -0.56 8.90 -19.80
N PRO A 23 -1.74 8.80 -19.16
CA PRO A 23 -1.92 9.22 -17.77
C PRO A 23 -0.95 8.52 -16.81
N LEU A 24 -0.47 9.24 -15.80
CA LEU A 24 0.43 8.68 -14.78
C LEU A 24 -0.27 7.78 -13.78
N THR A 25 -1.61 7.79 -13.71
CA THR A 25 -2.39 6.90 -12.87
C THR A 25 -3.40 6.13 -13.71
N ARG A 26 -3.53 4.83 -13.41
CA ARG A 26 -4.58 3.97 -13.96
C ARG A 26 -5.29 3.23 -12.83
N TYR A 27 -6.60 3.39 -12.78
CA TYR A 27 -7.49 2.57 -11.94
C TYR A 27 -7.98 1.36 -12.73
N SER A 28 -7.90 0.18 -12.12
CA SER A 28 -8.54 -1.04 -12.60
C SER A 28 -9.68 -1.38 -11.63
N PRO A 29 -10.95 -1.17 -12.04
CA PRO A 29 -12.10 -1.40 -11.18
C PRO A 29 -12.31 -2.89 -10.89
N ASP A 30 -13.43 -3.22 -10.27
CA ASP A 30 -13.90 -4.60 -10.14
C ASP A 30 -13.75 -5.35 -11.48
N PRO A 31 -13.21 -6.59 -11.44
CA PRO A 31 -12.97 -7.43 -10.25
C PRO A 31 -11.61 -7.22 -9.56
N ASN A 32 -10.78 -6.27 -9.99
CA ASN A 32 -9.43 -6.09 -9.44
C ASN A 32 -9.42 -5.18 -8.20
N GLY A 33 -9.91 -3.94 -8.36
CA GLY A 33 -9.78 -2.90 -7.34
C GLY A 33 -8.32 -2.56 -7.06
N GLN A 34 -7.59 -2.08 -8.07
CA GLN A 34 -6.18 -1.70 -7.92
C GLN A 34 -5.84 -0.42 -8.69
N MET A 35 -4.80 0.25 -8.26
CA MET A 35 -4.24 1.43 -8.91
C MET A 35 -2.74 1.25 -9.15
N ILE A 36 -2.30 1.64 -10.34
CA ILE A 36 -0.90 1.92 -10.63
C ILE A 36 -0.74 3.43 -10.74
N ALA A 37 0.20 4.00 -10.00
CA ALA A 37 0.55 5.41 -10.03
C ALA A 37 2.03 5.59 -10.37
N ARG A 38 2.35 6.61 -11.15
CA ARG A 38 3.71 6.95 -11.60
C ARG A 38 4.02 8.44 -11.38
N THR A 39 5.29 8.80 -11.42
CA THR A 39 5.71 10.22 -11.52
C THR A 39 6.12 10.64 -12.93
N SER A 40 6.56 9.70 -13.76
CA SER A 40 6.85 9.89 -15.18
C SER A 40 6.85 8.54 -15.94
N TRP A 41 7.05 8.61 -17.25
CA TRP A 41 7.29 7.45 -18.12
C TRP A 41 8.77 7.25 -18.46
N ASP A 42 9.67 7.98 -17.79
CA ASP A 42 11.11 7.88 -18.03
C ASP A 42 11.58 6.44 -17.81
N THR A 43 12.47 5.97 -18.68
CA THR A 43 12.97 4.60 -18.67
C THR A 43 14.46 4.56 -18.34
N GLY A 44 14.97 3.35 -18.07
CA GLY A 44 16.38 3.13 -17.70
C GLY A 44 16.61 3.11 -16.19
N ILE A 45 17.76 2.54 -15.80
CA ILE A 45 18.12 2.31 -14.39
C ILE A 45 18.26 3.62 -13.58
N ASN A 46 18.59 4.72 -14.26
CA ASN A 46 18.75 6.05 -13.68
C ASN A 46 17.48 6.92 -13.77
N SER A 47 16.36 6.35 -14.22
CA SER A 47 15.08 7.06 -14.35
C SER A 47 14.60 7.60 -13.00
N ASN A 48 14.03 8.82 -13.01
CA ASN A 48 13.36 9.41 -11.86
C ASN A 48 11.87 9.00 -11.75
N ALA A 49 11.42 8.06 -12.58
CA ALA A 49 10.07 7.51 -12.49
C ALA A 49 9.93 6.63 -11.24
N VAL A 50 9.08 7.07 -10.32
CA VAL A 50 8.53 6.20 -9.27
C VAL A 50 7.37 5.44 -9.87
N VAL A 51 7.23 4.17 -9.52
CA VAL A 51 6.05 3.35 -9.83
C VAL A 51 5.54 2.76 -8.54
N ALA A 52 4.26 2.98 -8.24
CA ALA A 52 3.59 2.43 -7.07
C ALA A 52 2.36 1.62 -7.48
N GLN A 53 2.21 0.43 -6.92
CA GLN A 53 0.97 -0.35 -6.97
C GLN A 53 0.26 -0.25 -5.63
N MET A 54 -1.06 -0.08 -5.67
CA MET A 54 -1.96 -0.16 -4.51
C MET A 54 -3.09 -1.12 -4.87
N LYS A 55 -3.31 -2.15 -4.06
CA LYS A 55 -4.29 -3.21 -4.35
C LYS A 55 -5.27 -3.39 -3.20
N VAL A 56 -6.55 -3.33 -3.51
CA VAL A 56 -7.62 -3.85 -2.64
C VAL A 56 -7.76 -5.35 -2.89
N GLY A 57 -7.94 -5.76 -4.16
CA GLY A 57 -7.99 -7.18 -4.55
C GLY A 57 -9.37 -7.81 -4.37
N VAL A 58 -10.39 -7.26 -5.05
CA VAL A 58 -11.82 -7.54 -4.81
C VAL A 58 -12.17 -9.02 -4.98
N TYR A 59 -11.72 -9.63 -6.07
CA TYR A 59 -11.86 -11.06 -6.31
C TYR A 59 -10.50 -11.77 -6.28
N ASN A 60 -10.49 -12.97 -5.72
CA ASN A 60 -9.35 -13.87 -5.76
C ASN A 60 -9.72 -15.19 -6.42
N LEU A 61 -9.13 -15.43 -7.59
CA LEU A 61 -9.40 -16.56 -8.47
C LEU A 61 -8.51 -17.78 -8.16
N THR A 62 -7.70 -17.73 -7.10
CA THR A 62 -6.75 -18.78 -6.71
C THR A 62 -5.71 -19.04 -7.81
N SER A 63 -5.29 -20.29 -8.01
CA SER A 63 -4.27 -20.67 -9.00
C SER A 63 -2.95 -19.89 -8.82
N HIS A 64 -2.58 -19.04 -9.78
CA HIS A 64 -1.39 -18.19 -9.71
C HIS A 64 -1.60 -16.85 -8.98
N GLN A 65 -2.83 -16.51 -8.61
CA GLN A 65 -3.11 -15.31 -7.81
C GLN A 65 -2.77 -15.57 -6.34
N HIS A 66 -2.13 -14.59 -5.70
CA HIS A 66 -1.72 -14.68 -4.30
C HIS A 66 -2.83 -14.21 -3.35
N LEU A 67 -2.68 -14.55 -2.07
CA LEU A 67 -3.46 -14.03 -0.94
C LEU A 67 -2.90 -12.68 -0.48
N ASP A 68 -3.00 -11.69 -1.35
CA ASP A 68 -2.31 -10.40 -1.27
C ASP A 68 -3.25 -9.19 -1.27
N ALA A 69 -4.48 -9.37 -0.77
CA ALA A 69 -5.40 -8.25 -0.62
C ALA A 69 -4.77 -7.18 0.30
N GLY A 70 -4.92 -5.90 -0.06
CA GLY A 70 -4.24 -4.80 0.64
C GLY A 70 -2.76 -4.61 0.32
N ASN A 71 -2.15 -5.41 -0.55
CA ASN A 71 -0.73 -5.26 -0.91
C ASN A 71 -0.44 -3.91 -1.58
N PHE A 72 0.75 -3.37 -1.34
CA PHE A 72 1.32 -2.26 -2.09
C PHE A 72 2.74 -2.59 -2.54
N GLN A 73 3.18 -2.00 -3.66
CA GLN A 73 4.57 -2.12 -4.10
C GLN A 73 5.12 -0.78 -4.55
N ILE A 74 6.43 -0.57 -4.37
CA ILE A 74 7.12 0.67 -4.77
C ILE A 74 8.42 0.31 -5.49
N TYR A 75 8.62 0.89 -6.67
CA TYR A 75 9.86 0.85 -7.44
C TYR A 75 10.34 2.28 -7.71
N TYR A 76 11.62 2.53 -7.49
CA TYR A 76 12.34 3.73 -7.94
C TYR A 76 13.83 3.43 -7.93
N LYS A 77 14.45 3.47 -9.12
CA LYS A 77 15.85 3.06 -9.33
C LYS A 77 16.21 1.76 -8.60
N GLY A 78 15.30 0.77 -8.67
CA GLY A 78 15.35 -0.49 -7.93
C GLY A 78 14.05 -0.76 -7.14
N PRO A 79 13.74 -2.03 -6.81
CA PRO A 79 12.56 -2.38 -6.02
C PRO A 79 12.75 -2.01 -4.55
N LEU A 80 11.94 -1.07 -4.04
CA LEU A 80 12.03 -0.54 -2.67
C LEU A 80 11.04 -1.19 -1.72
N ALA A 81 9.85 -1.54 -2.20
CA ALA A 81 8.85 -2.32 -1.47
C ALA A 81 8.29 -3.43 -2.38
N PRO A 82 9.09 -4.42 -2.80
CA PRO A 82 8.59 -5.54 -3.61
C PRO A 82 7.67 -6.48 -2.83
N ALA A 83 7.01 -7.42 -3.52
CA ALA A 83 6.53 -8.65 -2.92
C ALA A 83 7.69 -9.68 -2.80
N SER A 84 7.61 -10.59 -1.82
CA SER A 84 8.65 -11.58 -1.55
C SER A 84 8.35 -12.96 -2.15
N GLY A 85 9.36 -13.82 -2.09
CA GLY A 85 9.33 -15.22 -2.49
C GLY A 85 9.62 -15.44 -3.98
N ILE A 86 9.74 -16.71 -4.34
CA ILE A 86 10.20 -17.18 -5.65
C ILE A 86 9.23 -18.26 -6.14
N TYR A 87 8.65 -18.09 -7.32
CA TYR A 87 7.69 -19.04 -7.86
C TYR A 87 8.30 -20.43 -8.12
N ILE A 88 9.37 -20.48 -8.92
CA ILE A 88 10.10 -21.71 -9.26
C ILE A 88 11.53 -21.57 -8.79
N GLY A 89 11.98 -22.55 -8.01
CA GLY A 89 13.35 -22.60 -7.50
C GLY A 89 13.79 -24.03 -7.18
N THR A 90 14.86 -24.12 -6.40
CA THR A 90 15.50 -25.38 -5.98
C THR A 90 14.58 -26.34 -5.22
N GLN A 91 13.50 -25.83 -4.61
CA GLN A 91 12.51 -26.62 -3.86
C GLN A 91 11.21 -26.84 -4.66
N GLY A 92 11.22 -26.61 -5.98
CA GLY A 92 10.10 -26.84 -6.88
C GLY A 92 9.36 -25.57 -7.29
N GLY A 93 8.17 -25.75 -7.88
CA GLY A 93 7.32 -24.68 -8.43
C GLY A 93 5.94 -24.61 -7.75
N PHE A 94 4.89 -24.56 -8.57
CA PHE A 94 3.50 -24.69 -8.10
C PHE A 94 3.36 -25.88 -7.14
N SER A 95 2.58 -25.72 -6.07
CA SER A 95 2.38 -26.70 -4.98
C SER A 95 3.61 -27.07 -4.14
N SER A 96 4.79 -26.47 -4.38
CA SER A 96 5.95 -26.65 -3.48
C SER A 96 5.66 -26.15 -2.07
N SER A 97 6.49 -26.57 -1.10
CA SER A 97 6.38 -26.09 0.28
C SER A 97 6.50 -24.56 0.36
N HIS A 98 7.41 -23.96 -0.40
CA HIS A 98 7.56 -22.51 -0.49
C HIS A 98 6.32 -21.84 -1.10
N PHE A 99 5.78 -22.41 -2.19
CA PHE A 99 4.56 -21.92 -2.83
C PHE A 99 3.39 -21.88 -1.84
N LEU A 100 3.13 -22.98 -1.13
CA LEU A 100 1.97 -23.16 -0.24
C LEU A 100 2.08 -22.39 1.09
N ASN A 101 3.30 -22.24 1.61
CA ASN A 101 3.51 -21.75 2.98
C ASN A 101 4.11 -20.35 3.05
N TYR A 102 4.60 -19.79 1.93
CA TYR A 102 5.20 -18.45 1.92
C TYR A 102 4.77 -17.63 0.69
N TYR A 103 5.17 -18.05 -0.51
CA TYR A 103 5.13 -17.20 -1.72
C TYR A 103 3.73 -16.65 -2.04
N GLN A 104 2.71 -17.50 -2.05
CA GLN A 104 1.34 -17.07 -2.36
C GLN A 104 0.61 -16.50 -1.14
N ARG A 105 1.25 -16.47 0.04
CA ARG A 105 0.61 -16.17 1.33
C ARG A 105 0.78 -14.70 1.69
N THR A 106 -0.08 -14.19 2.57
CA THR A 106 -0.09 -12.76 2.93
C THR A 106 1.23 -12.32 3.55
N ILE A 107 1.93 -13.20 4.27
CA ILE A 107 3.25 -12.92 4.85
C ILE A 107 4.36 -12.61 3.84
N ALA A 108 4.17 -12.88 2.55
CA ALA A 108 5.09 -12.50 1.48
C ALA A 108 4.76 -11.14 0.85
N HIS A 109 3.76 -10.41 1.37
CA HIS A 109 3.23 -9.19 0.77
C HIS A 109 3.22 -8.04 1.79
N ASN A 110 3.23 -6.82 1.29
CA ASN A 110 3.16 -5.59 2.10
C ASN A 110 1.72 -5.35 2.57
N SER A 111 1.23 -6.27 3.39
CA SER A 111 -0.15 -6.33 3.90
C SER A 111 -0.15 -6.39 5.44
N MET A 112 -1.15 -7.06 6.02
CA MET A 112 -1.28 -7.20 7.47
C MET A 112 -1.55 -8.64 7.88
N LEU A 113 -0.95 -9.04 9.00
CA LEU A 113 -1.19 -10.32 9.67
C LEU A 113 -1.96 -10.10 10.96
N ILE A 114 -2.93 -10.97 11.23
CA ILE A 114 -3.67 -11.05 12.48
C ILE A 114 -3.54 -12.50 12.94
N TYR A 115 -2.70 -12.72 13.95
CA TYR A 115 -2.33 -14.05 14.38
C TYR A 115 -3.29 -14.58 15.45
N ASP A 116 -4.18 -15.48 15.04
CA ASP A 116 -4.93 -16.36 15.93
C ASP A 116 -4.19 -17.71 16.04
N PRO A 117 -3.62 -18.06 17.21
CA PRO A 117 -2.88 -19.31 17.37
C PRO A 117 -3.72 -20.58 17.19
N ALA A 118 -5.05 -20.48 17.27
CA ALA A 118 -5.95 -21.62 17.07
C ALA A 118 -6.41 -21.78 15.60
N GLU A 119 -6.12 -20.81 14.74
CA GLU A 119 -6.53 -20.85 13.33
C GLU A 119 -5.78 -21.94 12.57
N LYS A 120 -6.56 -22.80 11.90
CA LYS A 120 -6.05 -23.81 10.97
C LYS A 120 -6.21 -23.29 9.55
N MET A 121 -5.11 -23.23 8.81
CA MET A 121 -5.09 -22.85 7.41
C MET A 121 -5.02 -24.10 6.54
N MET A 122 -5.87 -24.16 5.52
CA MET A 122 -5.89 -25.27 4.57
C MET A 122 -5.85 -24.73 3.14
N TRP A 123 -5.04 -25.37 2.30
CA TRP A 123 -5.12 -25.25 0.86
C TRP A 123 -5.67 -26.58 0.32
N ARG A 124 -6.86 -26.52 -0.25
CA ARG A 124 -7.69 -27.67 -0.62
C ARG A 124 -7.94 -28.53 0.62
N GLU A 125 -7.47 -29.77 0.63
CA GLU A 125 -7.54 -30.69 1.77
C GLU A 125 -6.19 -30.83 2.50
N GLN A 126 -5.21 -29.97 2.21
CA GLN A 126 -3.87 -30.00 2.79
C GLN A 126 -3.69 -28.90 3.83
N ASP A 127 -3.25 -29.27 5.03
CA ASP A 127 -2.81 -28.32 6.05
C ASP A 127 -1.59 -27.51 5.57
N VAL A 128 -1.65 -26.20 5.75
CA VAL A 128 -0.56 -25.28 5.47
C VAL A 128 -0.28 -24.44 6.71
N ILE A 129 0.91 -23.84 6.78
CA ILE A 129 1.28 -23.04 7.95
C ILE A 129 0.31 -21.87 8.13
N ASN A 130 -0.03 -21.62 9.40
CA ASN A 130 -0.72 -20.41 9.82
C ASN A 130 0.28 -19.25 9.76
N ASP A 131 0.13 -18.38 8.78
CA ASP A 131 0.92 -17.16 8.61
C ASP A 131 0.25 -15.93 9.26
N GLY A 132 -0.90 -16.12 9.95
CA GLY A 132 -1.74 -15.03 10.43
C GLY A 132 -2.42 -14.25 9.31
N GLY A 133 -2.29 -14.69 8.06
CA GLY A 133 -2.71 -13.99 6.86
C GLY A 133 -4.17 -14.25 6.47
N GLN A 134 -4.44 -14.01 5.19
CA GLN A 134 -5.73 -14.20 4.55
C GLN A 134 -6.04 -15.69 4.35
N ILE A 135 -7.33 -16.01 4.24
CA ILE A 135 -7.81 -17.36 3.96
C ILE A 135 -7.90 -17.62 2.46
N PHE A 136 -7.79 -18.88 2.06
CA PHE A 136 -8.03 -19.26 0.66
C PHE A 136 -9.53 -19.22 0.33
N PRO A 137 -9.98 -18.38 -0.62
CA PRO A 137 -11.37 -18.42 -1.07
C PRO A 137 -11.66 -19.78 -1.70
N ASN A 138 -12.87 -20.31 -1.50
CA ASN A 138 -13.24 -21.65 -1.96
C ASN A 138 -12.22 -22.73 -1.57
N LYS A 139 -11.58 -22.61 -0.40
CA LYS A 139 -10.46 -23.45 0.05
C LYS A 139 -9.27 -23.52 -0.92
N GLY A 140 -9.13 -22.61 -1.88
CA GLY A 140 -8.06 -22.65 -2.88
C GLY A 140 -8.37 -23.52 -4.11
N TYR A 141 -9.64 -23.95 -4.26
CA TYR A 141 -10.11 -24.55 -5.51
C TYR A 141 -10.51 -23.46 -6.51
N GLU A 142 -10.09 -23.67 -7.75
CA GLU A 142 -10.47 -22.83 -8.89
C GLU A 142 -11.98 -22.96 -9.17
N VAL A 143 -12.55 -21.89 -9.71
CA VAL A 143 -13.96 -21.82 -10.11
C VAL A 143 -14.07 -21.97 -11.63
N MET A 144 -15.13 -22.62 -12.11
CA MET A 144 -15.26 -22.96 -13.54
C MET A 144 -16.11 -21.94 -14.30
N THR A 145 -16.94 -21.16 -13.60
CA THR A 145 -17.88 -20.22 -14.22
C THR A 145 -17.83 -18.84 -13.56
N LEU A 146 -18.36 -17.84 -14.27
CA LEU A 146 -18.55 -16.50 -13.72
C LEU A 146 -19.53 -16.52 -12.53
N GLU A 147 -20.58 -17.33 -12.58
CA GLU A 147 -21.53 -17.47 -11.48
C GLU A 147 -20.84 -17.96 -10.19
N GLU A 148 -19.99 -18.99 -10.31
CA GLU A 148 -19.20 -19.47 -9.19
C GLU A 148 -18.19 -18.44 -8.70
N THR A 149 -17.57 -17.69 -9.62
CA THR A 149 -16.66 -16.58 -9.28
C THR A 149 -17.37 -15.54 -8.41
N LEU A 150 -18.56 -15.09 -8.84
CA LEU A 150 -19.34 -14.09 -8.12
C LEU A 150 -19.75 -14.58 -6.72
N ALA A 151 -20.02 -15.87 -6.57
CA ALA A 151 -20.47 -16.48 -5.31
C ALA A 151 -19.33 -16.85 -4.34
N LYS A 152 -18.18 -17.30 -4.85
CA LYS A 152 -17.14 -17.99 -4.04
C LYS A 152 -15.79 -17.26 -3.98
N SER A 153 -15.55 -16.28 -4.84
CA SER A 153 -14.22 -15.67 -5.02
C SER A 153 -14.13 -14.21 -4.60
N LYS A 154 -15.23 -13.56 -4.18
CA LYS A 154 -15.18 -12.19 -3.65
C LYS A 154 -14.56 -12.21 -2.26
N VAL A 155 -13.46 -11.48 -2.06
CA VAL A 155 -12.69 -11.47 -0.80
C VAL A 155 -12.54 -10.09 -0.19
N THR A 156 -12.76 -9.01 -0.94
CA THR A 156 -12.72 -7.64 -0.39
C THR A 156 -13.70 -6.72 -1.10
N GLU A 157 -13.72 -5.44 -0.73
CA GLU A 157 -14.54 -4.41 -1.36
C GLU A 157 -13.77 -3.08 -1.48
N VAL A 158 -13.85 -2.41 -2.64
CA VAL A 158 -13.38 -1.03 -2.79
C VAL A 158 -14.43 -0.10 -2.19
N LEU A 159 -14.03 0.71 -1.21
CA LEU A 159 -14.93 1.66 -0.53
C LEU A 159 -14.89 3.05 -1.16
N ALA A 160 -13.72 3.48 -1.63
CA ALA A 160 -13.54 4.77 -2.29
C ALA A 160 -12.26 4.78 -3.13
N HIS A 161 -12.26 5.59 -4.19
CA HIS A 161 -11.05 5.82 -4.97
C HIS A 161 -11.16 7.16 -5.72
N ASP A 162 -10.02 7.82 -5.94
CA ASP A 162 -9.92 9.00 -6.79
C ASP A 162 -8.48 9.31 -7.18
N PHE A 163 -8.27 10.22 -8.13
CA PHE A 163 -6.97 10.81 -8.42
C PHE A 163 -7.17 12.16 -9.10
N GLY A 164 -6.26 13.09 -8.86
CA GLY A 164 -6.37 14.41 -9.46
C GLY A 164 -5.45 15.46 -8.83
N PRO A 165 -5.74 16.76 -9.03
CA PRO A 165 -6.87 17.28 -9.80
C PRO A 165 -6.71 17.12 -11.32
N ASP A 166 -5.47 17.02 -11.81
CA ASP A 166 -5.18 16.75 -13.22
C ASP A 166 -5.30 15.24 -13.51
N THR A 167 -6.00 14.87 -14.59
CA THR A 167 -6.25 13.48 -14.96
C THR A 167 -5.05 12.80 -15.65
N MET A 168 -4.14 13.59 -16.22
CA MET A 168 -2.90 13.13 -16.85
C MET A 168 -1.75 13.07 -15.86
N LYS A 169 -1.60 14.11 -15.02
CA LYS A 169 -0.53 14.24 -14.02
C LYS A 169 -1.11 14.48 -12.62
N PRO A 170 -1.84 13.50 -12.06
CA PRO A 170 -2.47 13.64 -10.76
C PRO A 170 -1.43 13.91 -9.67
N GLU A 171 -1.78 14.82 -8.79
CA GLU A 171 -0.99 15.17 -7.62
C GLU A 171 -1.18 14.18 -6.48
N TYR A 172 -2.34 13.53 -6.43
CA TYR A 172 -2.63 12.43 -5.52
C TYR A 172 -3.34 11.28 -6.26
N THR A 173 -3.17 10.07 -5.75
CA THR A 173 -3.94 8.88 -6.13
C THR A 173 -4.38 8.17 -4.86
N TYR A 174 -5.68 8.02 -4.70
CA TYR A 174 -6.35 7.53 -3.50
C TYR A 174 -7.12 6.23 -3.79
N LEU A 175 -6.93 5.24 -2.94
CA LEU A 175 -7.67 3.98 -2.96
C LEU A 175 -7.95 3.54 -1.52
N LYS A 176 -9.18 3.13 -1.24
CA LYS A 176 -9.59 2.58 0.06
C LYS A 176 -10.40 1.31 -0.13
N GLY A 177 -10.16 0.32 0.73
CA GLY A 177 -10.93 -0.93 0.73
C GLY A 177 -11.20 -1.48 2.12
N GLU A 178 -12.27 -2.27 2.23
CA GLU A 178 -12.57 -3.17 3.34
C GLU A 178 -12.01 -4.55 2.99
N LEU A 179 -11.08 -5.02 3.82
CA LEU A 179 -10.27 -6.20 3.57
C LEU A 179 -10.61 -7.36 4.52
N ALA A 180 -11.41 -7.13 5.57
CA ALA A 180 -11.76 -8.18 6.53
C ALA A 180 -12.35 -9.46 5.90
N PRO A 181 -13.16 -9.41 4.82
CA PRO A 181 -13.69 -10.64 4.22
C PRO A 181 -12.62 -11.57 3.62
N SER A 182 -11.38 -11.10 3.45
CA SER A 182 -10.24 -11.93 3.01
C SER A 182 -9.61 -12.72 4.17
N TYR A 183 -10.03 -12.47 5.41
CA TYR A 183 -9.57 -13.19 6.61
C TYR A 183 -10.70 -14.03 7.20
N SER A 184 -10.35 -14.94 8.12
CA SER A 184 -11.35 -15.66 8.90
C SER A 184 -12.16 -14.72 9.79
N LYS A 185 -13.50 -14.85 9.74
CA LYS A 185 -14.43 -14.13 10.63
C LYS A 185 -14.20 -14.43 12.12
N HIS A 186 -13.51 -15.53 12.44
CA HIS A 186 -13.18 -15.87 13.83
C HIS A 186 -12.13 -14.93 14.43
N LYS A 187 -11.27 -14.32 13.61
CA LYS A 187 -10.16 -13.48 14.09
C LYS A 187 -10.31 -11.99 13.80
N LEU A 188 -11.11 -11.62 12.81
CA LEU A 188 -11.18 -10.25 12.31
C LEU A 188 -12.61 -9.80 12.04
N GLU A 189 -12.97 -8.63 12.58
CA GLU A 189 -14.29 -8.02 12.41
C GLU A 189 -14.29 -6.97 11.28
N SER A 190 -13.26 -6.11 11.24
CA SER A 190 -13.09 -5.10 10.19
C SER A 190 -11.61 -4.79 9.99
N PHE A 191 -11.22 -4.56 8.74
CA PHE A 191 -9.90 -4.09 8.37
C PHE A 191 -10.03 -3.18 7.16
N LYS A 192 -9.95 -1.88 7.40
CA LYS A 192 -9.95 -0.88 6.35
C LYS A 192 -8.55 -0.37 6.12
N ARG A 193 -8.13 -0.36 4.85
CA ARG A 193 -6.86 0.18 4.39
C ARG A 193 -7.10 1.31 3.39
N SER A 194 -6.44 2.43 3.61
CA SER A 194 -6.45 3.60 2.74
C SER A 194 -5.03 3.89 2.26
N PHE A 195 -4.87 4.02 0.95
CA PHE A 195 -3.63 4.39 0.29
C PHE A 195 -3.76 5.78 -0.29
N VAL A 196 -2.75 6.63 -0.09
CA VAL A 196 -2.59 7.89 -0.82
C VAL A 196 -1.18 7.97 -1.36
N PHE A 197 -1.03 7.76 -2.66
CA PHE A 197 0.20 8.08 -3.38
C PHE A 197 0.20 9.56 -3.72
N LEU A 198 1.30 10.25 -3.44
CA LEU A 198 1.52 11.66 -3.70
C LEU A 198 2.61 11.80 -4.76
N ASN A 199 2.26 12.35 -5.92
CA ASN A 199 3.25 12.86 -6.85
C ASN A 199 3.70 14.24 -6.33
N LEU A 200 4.88 14.29 -5.73
CA LEU A 200 5.35 15.47 -5.02
C LEU A 200 5.86 16.56 -5.95
N MET A 201 6.06 16.25 -7.24
CA MET A 201 6.61 17.19 -8.24
C MET A 201 7.90 17.85 -7.74
N ASN A 202 8.78 17.02 -7.15
CA ASN A 202 10.01 17.46 -6.49
C ASN A 202 11.18 16.59 -6.96
N ASP A 203 12.23 17.23 -7.46
CA ASP A 203 13.35 16.51 -8.09
C ASP A 203 14.16 15.64 -7.11
N LYS A 204 14.15 15.98 -5.81
CA LYS A 204 14.90 15.24 -4.78
C LYS A 204 14.06 14.14 -4.15
N VAL A 205 12.79 14.41 -3.90
CA VAL A 205 11.84 13.48 -3.29
C VAL A 205 10.60 13.39 -4.19
N PRO A 206 10.66 12.61 -5.29
CA PRO A 206 9.63 12.61 -6.34
C PRO A 206 8.25 12.16 -5.86
N ALA A 207 8.17 11.26 -4.88
CA ALA A 207 6.89 10.75 -4.41
C ALA A 207 6.89 10.35 -2.94
N ALA A 208 5.69 10.22 -2.40
CA ALA A 208 5.44 9.51 -1.16
C ALA A 208 4.19 8.62 -1.24
N LEU A 209 4.17 7.52 -0.50
CA LEU A 209 2.98 6.70 -0.27
C LEU A 209 2.60 6.78 1.20
N VAL A 210 1.36 7.19 1.48
CA VAL A 210 0.76 7.17 2.81
C VAL A 210 -0.17 5.97 2.89
N VAL A 211 0.01 5.12 3.91
CA VAL A 211 -0.87 3.98 4.18
C VAL A 211 -1.45 4.13 5.57
N PHE A 212 -2.78 4.17 5.63
CA PHE A 212 -3.56 4.25 6.85
C PHE A 212 -4.42 3.00 7.01
N ASP A 213 -4.27 2.31 8.14
CA ASP A 213 -5.01 1.10 8.46
C ASP A 213 -5.77 1.27 9.75
N ARG A 214 -7.01 0.81 9.78
CA ARG A 214 -7.77 0.57 11.01
C ARG A 214 -8.20 -0.88 11.05
N VAL A 215 -7.77 -1.61 12.08
CA VAL A 215 -7.94 -3.06 12.17
C VAL A 215 -8.56 -3.43 13.50
N ASN A 216 -9.69 -4.13 13.46
CA ASN A 216 -10.45 -4.56 14.63
C ASN A 216 -10.52 -6.10 14.67
N SER A 217 -9.73 -6.71 15.55
CA SER A 217 -9.74 -8.14 15.80
C SER A 217 -10.81 -8.52 16.83
N THR A 218 -11.33 -9.74 16.72
CA THR A 218 -12.32 -10.31 17.66
C THR A 218 -11.71 -10.59 19.05
N ASN A 219 -10.39 -10.67 19.14
CA ASN A 219 -9.64 -10.84 20.38
C ASN A 219 -8.46 -9.87 20.42
N LYS A 220 -8.34 -9.13 21.53
CA LYS A 220 -7.26 -8.16 21.75
C LYS A 220 -5.87 -8.79 21.74
N ASN A 221 -5.79 -10.09 22.06
CA ASN A 221 -4.53 -10.83 22.13
C ASN A 221 -4.07 -11.35 20.76
N PHE A 222 -4.90 -11.24 19.71
CA PHE A 222 -4.44 -11.56 18.35
C PHE A 222 -3.46 -10.48 17.89
N LYS A 223 -2.20 -10.89 17.74
CA LYS A 223 -1.11 -9.98 17.38
C LYS A 223 -1.36 -9.45 15.96
N LYS A 224 -1.41 -8.13 15.83
CA LYS A 224 -1.49 -7.43 14.55
C LYS A 224 -0.10 -7.02 14.08
N THR A 225 0.25 -7.36 12.85
CA THR A 225 1.59 -7.12 12.30
C THR A 225 1.48 -6.53 10.90
N TRP A 226 1.91 -5.29 10.74
CA TRP A 226 2.03 -4.62 9.44
C TRP A 226 3.39 -4.94 8.82
N LEU A 227 3.40 -5.27 7.52
CA LEU A 227 4.58 -5.77 6.82
C LEU A 227 5.10 -4.77 5.78
N LEU A 228 6.43 -4.68 5.70
CA LEU A 228 7.14 -4.06 4.59
C LEU A 228 8.37 -4.88 4.23
N HIS A 229 8.36 -5.45 3.02
CA HIS A 229 9.41 -6.27 2.44
C HIS A 229 10.44 -5.41 1.70
N THR A 230 11.70 -5.84 1.78
CA THR A 230 12.86 -5.15 1.20
C THR A 230 13.84 -6.19 0.65
N VAL A 231 14.62 -5.80 -0.36
CA VAL A 231 15.67 -6.67 -0.92
C VAL A 231 16.90 -6.69 -0.01
N GLU A 232 17.43 -5.51 0.29
CA GLU A 232 18.55 -5.33 1.22
C GLU A 232 18.05 -5.22 2.66
N GLU A 233 18.95 -5.46 3.61
CA GLU A 233 18.64 -5.35 5.04
C GLU A 233 18.22 -3.92 5.42
N PRO A 234 17.04 -3.73 6.02
CA PRO A 234 16.58 -2.40 6.41
C PRO A 234 17.31 -1.91 7.67
N VAL A 235 17.51 -0.58 7.76
CA VAL A 235 18.06 0.07 8.95
C VAL A 235 16.93 0.75 9.70
N ILE A 236 16.67 0.31 10.93
CA ILE A 236 15.61 0.85 11.79
C ILE A 236 16.23 1.84 12.77
N ASN A 237 15.71 3.08 12.77
CA ASN A 237 16.08 4.14 13.70
C ASN A 237 14.81 4.70 14.34
N SER A 238 14.53 4.26 15.57
CA SER A 238 13.30 4.61 16.30
C SER A 238 12.04 4.28 15.50
N ASN A 239 11.32 5.28 14.99
CA ASN A 239 10.11 5.12 14.19
C ASN A 239 10.35 5.24 12.68
N THR A 240 11.61 5.32 12.25
CA THR A 240 11.99 5.39 10.84
C THR A 240 12.66 4.10 10.39
N THR A 241 12.40 3.68 9.16
CA THR A 241 13.09 2.57 8.51
C THR A 241 13.64 3.04 7.18
N LEU A 242 14.96 2.96 7.04
CA LEU A 242 15.69 3.21 5.81
C LEU A 242 15.76 1.92 4.99
N VAL A 243 15.36 2.03 3.72
CA VAL A 243 15.47 0.99 2.70
C VAL A 243 16.28 1.55 1.54
N LYS A 244 17.24 0.77 1.05
CA LYS A 244 18.13 1.17 -0.04
C LYS A 244 18.21 0.08 -1.11
N ARG A 245 18.44 0.51 -2.34
CA ARG A 245 18.82 -0.31 -3.50
C ARG A 245 20.07 0.31 -4.11
N ILE A 246 21.23 -0.18 -3.70
CA ILE A 246 22.55 0.36 -4.11
C ILE A 246 23.42 -0.67 -4.82
N GLU A 247 22.97 -1.93 -4.87
CA GLU A 247 23.60 -2.98 -5.65
C GLU A 247 23.19 -2.91 -7.12
N LYS A 248 23.94 -3.58 -8.01
CA LYS A 248 23.56 -3.78 -9.42
C LYS A 248 23.32 -2.48 -10.21
N GLY A 249 23.97 -1.39 -9.81
CA GLY A 249 23.82 -0.07 -10.44
C GLY A 249 22.54 0.67 -10.06
N TYR A 250 21.76 0.15 -9.11
CA TYR A 250 20.62 0.84 -8.54
C TYR A 250 21.05 2.03 -7.66
N ASN A 251 20.15 2.99 -7.47
CA ASN A 251 20.37 4.15 -6.60
C ASN A 251 19.09 4.57 -5.85
N GLY A 252 18.15 3.64 -5.67
CA GLY A 252 16.88 3.91 -5.01
C GLY A 252 17.00 3.96 -3.50
N GLN A 253 16.29 4.89 -2.86
CA GLN A 253 16.10 4.94 -1.42
C GLN A 253 14.64 5.19 -1.08
N MET A 254 14.17 4.55 0.00
CA MET A 254 12.90 4.86 0.65
C MET A 254 13.13 5.03 2.15
N ILE A 255 12.46 6.02 2.74
CA ILE A 255 12.33 6.10 4.20
C ILE A 255 10.86 5.95 4.56
N ASN A 256 10.55 4.87 5.29
CA ASN A 256 9.27 4.72 5.96
C ASN A 256 9.31 5.41 7.32
N THR A 257 8.38 6.33 7.57
CA THR A 257 8.14 6.93 8.89
C THR A 257 6.84 6.38 9.46
N THR A 258 6.92 5.59 10.53
CA THR A 258 5.76 5.10 11.26
C THR A 258 5.28 6.17 12.24
N LEU A 259 4.10 6.72 11.98
CA LEU A 259 3.45 7.73 12.81
C LEU A 259 2.46 7.10 13.81
N LEU A 260 1.85 5.97 13.44
CA LEU A 260 1.01 5.15 14.31
C LEU A 260 1.32 3.65 14.10
N PRO A 261 1.37 2.83 15.17
CA PRO A 261 1.23 3.19 16.58
C PRO A 261 2.27 4.22 17.06
N LEU A 262 1.93 5.02 18.08
CA LEU A 262 2.86 6.01 18.64
C LEU A 262 4.10 5.31 19.20
N ALA A 263 5.23 6.02 19.27
CA ALA A 263 6.51 5.49 19.77
C ALA A 263 6.40 4.77 21.13
N THR A 264 5.53 5.25 22.02
CA THR A 264 5.26 4.62 23.32
C THR A 264 4.65 3.22 23.20
N ASN A 265 3.88 2.96 22.15
CA ASN A 265 3.20 1.70 21.85
C ASN A 265 3.78 0.98 20.61
N LEU A 266 4.95 1.37 20.10
CA LEU A 266 5.47 0.90 18.81
C LEU A 266 6.59 -0.14 18.99
N THR A 267 6.45 -1.28 18.30
CA THR A 267 7.54 -2.24 18.07
C THR A 267 7.80 -2.34 16.57
N ILE A 268 9.07 -2.25 16.18
CA ILE A 268 9.53 -2.54 14.81
C ILE A 268 10.64 -3.57 14.90
N ASN A 269 10.41 -4.75 14.35
CA ASN A 269 11.41 -5.80 14.21
C ASN A 269 11.77 -5.97 12.73
N LYS A 270 12.97 -6.48 12.43
CA LYS A 270 13.31 -6.96 11.09
C LYS A 270 13.50 -8.47 11.10
N VAL A 271 13.08 -9.12 10.02
CA VAL A 271 13.24 -10.56 9.79
C VAL A 271 13.80 -10.74 8.39
N GLY A 272 14.86 -11.54 8.25
CA GLY A 272 15.48 -11.80 6.96
C GLY A 272 16.92 -12.26 7.10
N GLY A 273 17.61 -12.27 5.96
CA GLY A 273 18.98 -12.77 5.85
C GLY A 273 19.06 -14.30 5.85
N LYS A 274 20.28 -14.84 5.77
CA LYS A 274 20.54 -16.27 5.55
C LYS A 274 19.75 -17.16 6.53
N GLY A 275 18.86 -18.00 6.00
CA GLY A 275 18.05 -18.93 6.77
C GLY A 275 16.76 -18.34 7.37
N ASN A 276 16.46 -17.06 7.13
CA ASN A 276 15.25 -16.37 7.59
C ASN A 276 14.56 -15.55 6.49
N GLU A 277 15.04 -15.63 5.24
CA GLU A 277 14.54 -14.88 4.10
C GLU A 277 13.02 -15.08 3.91
N PHE A 278 12.56 -16.30 4.16
CA PHE A 278 11.19 -16.75 3.99
C PHE A 278 10.62 -17.35 5.28
N SER A 279 10.98 -16.75 6.41
CA SER A 279 10.56 -17.20 7.75
C SER A 279 9.11 -16.84 8.04
N VAL A 280 8.32 -17.84 8.42
CA VAL A 280 6.95 -17.72 8.94
C VAL A 280 6.97 -18.17 10.40
N PHE A 281 6.88 -17.20 11.32
CA PHE A 281 6.94 -17.40 12.78
C PHE A 281 8.06 -18.35 13.24
N GLY A 282 9.27 -18.18 12.68
CA GLY A 282 10.45 -18.96 13.04
C GLY A 282 10.73 -20.18 12.18
N LYS A 283 9.80 -20.59 11.30
CA LYS A 283 10.04 -21.66 10.31
C LYS A 283 10.34 -21.07 8.94
N ASN A 284 11.54 -21.29 8.42
CA ASN A 284 11.92 -20.86 7.08
C ASN A 284 11.41 -21.83 6.01
N PHE A 285 10.91 -21.29 4.90
CA PHE A 285 10.54 -22.04 3.70
C PHE A 285 11.51 -21.69 2.57
N PRO A 286 12.73 -22.28 2.56
CA PRO A 286 13.79 -21.87 1.66
C PRO A 286 13.39 -22.07 0.19
N GLN A 287 13.85 -21.17 -0.66
CA GLN A 287 13.74 -21.27 -2.11
C GLN A 287 14.85 -20.44 -2.73
N SER A 288 15.47 -20.92 -3.80
CA SER A 288 16.52 -20.19 -4.50
C SER A 288 16.41 -20.44 -6.00
N PHE A 289 16.83 -19.49 -6.83
CA PHE A 289 16.86 -19.73 -8.26
C PHE A 289 17.92 -20.78 -8.61
N PRO A 290 17.66 -21.64 -9.62
CA PRO A 290 18.59 -22.68 -10.03
C PRO A 290 19.79 -22.16 -10.84
N SER A 291 19.78 -20.89 -11.28
CA SER A 291 20.88 -20.28 -12.04
C SER A 291 21.17 -18.86 -11.56
N GLU A 292 22.42 -18.43 -11.73
CA GLU A 292 22.93 -17.11 -11.31
C GLU A 292 22.54 -15.97 -12.26
N ASN A 293 22.01 -16.26 -13.46
CA ASN A 293 21.60 -15.28 -14.47
C ASN A 293 20.21 -14.67 -14.19
N ASN A 294 19.99 -14.21 -12.97
CA ASN A 294 18.82 -13.43 -12.61
C ASN A 294 19.24 -12.16 -11.87
N THR A 295 18.41 -11.12 -11.88
CA THR A 295 18.76 -9.86 -11.22
C THR A 295 18.77 -9.98 -9.70
N TRP A 296 18.44 -11.15 -9.12
CA TRP A 296 18.39 -11.47 -7.69
C TRP A 296 17.83 -10.34 -6.83
N ASP A 297 16.67 -9.80 -7.25
CA ASP A 297 15.94 -8.74 -6.56
C ASP A 297 14.85 -9.30 -5.63
N GLY A 298 15.04 -10.54 -5.15
CA GLY A 298 14.12 -11.17 -4.21
C GLY A 298 14.11 -10.42 -2.88
N ALA A 299 12.93 -10.21 -2.31
CA ALA A 299 12.79 -9.50 -1.03
C ALA A 299 13.21 -10.40 0.14
N LEU A 300 14.50 -10.40 0.49
CA LEU A 300 15.09 -11.30 1.50
C LEU A 300 14.93 -10.79 2.94
N TRP A 301 14.36 -9.60 3.10
CA TRP A 301 14.10 -8.97 4.38
C TRP A 301 12.69 -8.41 4.44
N ARG A 302 12.20 -8.23 5.66
CA ARG A 302 11.01 -7.44 5.96
C ARG A 302 11.15 -6.77 7.30
N ILE A 303 10.41 -5.68 7.51
CA ILE A 303 10.07 -5.20 8.84
C ILE A 303 8.66 -5.64 9.24
N GLU A 304 8.49 -5.84 10.54
CA GLU A 304 7.25 -6.17 11.21
C GLU A 304 6.93 -5.07 12.22
N VAL A 305 5.87 -4.31 11.96
CA VAL A 305 5.40 -3.22 12.81
C VAL A 305 4.18 -3.70 13.60
N SER A 306 4.24 -3.59 14.93
CA SER A 306 3.16 -4.03 15.83
C SER A 306 2.97 -3.06 17.00
N PRO A 307 1.74 -2.92 17.53
CA PRO A 307 1.52 -2.33 18.83
C PRO A 307 2.19 -3.16 19.95
N LYS A 308 2.70 -2.51 21.01
CA LYS A 308 3.20 -3.19 22.22
C LYS A 308 2.07 -3.75 23.07
N ASN A 309 1.00 -2.96 23.20
CA ASN A 309 -0.14 -3.27 24.04
C ASN A 309 -1.22 -3.97 23.22
N ALA A 310 -1.79 -5.03 23.78
CA ALA A 310 -2.91 -5.76 23.20
C ALA A 310 -4.20 -4.90 23.21
N ALA A 311 -4.84 -4.77 22.05
CA ALA A 311 -6.11 -4.07 21.88
C ALA A 311 -6.96 -4.77 20.80
N ASN A 312 -8.29 -4.63 20.86
CA ASN A 312 -9.16 -5.13 19.78
C ASN A 312 -8.94 -4.31 18.51
N THR A 313 -8.99 -2.98 18.64
CA THR A 313 -8.75 -2.04 17.55
C THR A 313 -7.36 -1.43 17.65
N ASP A 314 -6.61 -1.47 16.55
CA ASP A 314 -5.36 -0.73 16.36
C ASP A 314 -5.39 0.07 15.07
N ILE A 315 -4.63 1.17 15.05
CA ILE A 315 -4.48 2.05 13.90
C ILE A 315 -3.00 2.10 13.52
N PHE A 316 -2.73 2.01 12.22
CA PHE A 316 -1.39 2.16 11.65
C PHE A 316 -1.38 3.32 10.67
N LEU A 317 -0.31 4.12 10.71
CA LEU A 317 -0.08 5.21 9.78
C LEU A 317 1.40 5.23 9.41
N ASN A 318 1.68 4.88 8.16
CA ASN A 318 3.03 4.78 7.62
C ASN A 318 3.18 5.73 6.43
N VAL A 319 4.29 6.47 6.38
CA VAL A 319 4.59 7.44 5.32
C VAL A 319 5.93 7.08 4.69
N MET A 320 5.88 6.63 3.44
CA MET A 320 7.04 6.16 2.68
C MET A 320 7.43 7.21 1.65
N GLN A 321 8.52 7.93 1.88
CA GLN A 321 9.07 8.90 0.91
C GLN A 321 10.23 8.28 0.13
N VAL A 322 10.30 8.57 -1.16
CA VAL A 322 11.22 7.95 -2.12
C VAL A 322 12.19 9.00 -2.67
N MET A 323 13.47 8.66 -2.79
CA MET A 323 14.55 9.54 -3.26
C MET A 323 15.77 8.75 -3.72
N ASP A 324 16.78 9.44 -4.25
CA ASP A 324 18.10 8.85 -4.49
C ASP A 324 18.82 8.54 -3.18
N TYR A 325 19.57 7.44 -3.16
CA TYR A 325 20.54 7.19 -2.10
C TYR A 325 21.71 8.18 -2.24
N SER A 326 21.97 8.96 -1.18
CA SER A 326 23.05 9.96 -1.17
C SER A 326 24.01 9.81 0.02
N GLY A 327 24.15 8.58 0.54
CA GLY A 327 24.93 8.30 1.74
C GLY A 327 24.33 9.01 2.97
N ASP A 328 25.15 9.69 3.76
CA ASP A 328 24.72 10.39 4.97
C ASP A 328 24.02 11.74 4.71
N LYS A 329 24.00 12.21 3.45
CA LYS A 329 23.28 13.43 3.09
C LYS A 329 21.77 13.14 3.12
N ASN A 330 21.14 13.51 4.22
CA ASN A 330 19.72 13.28 4.43
C ASN A 330 18.87 14.32 3.69
N ASN A 331 18.50 14.04 2.44
CA ASN A 331 17.62 14.89 1.62
C ASN A 331 16.12 14.66 1.91
N THR A 332 15.78 14.12 3.08
CA THR A 332 14.40 13.79 3.41
C THR A 332 13.54 15.02 3.65
N LEU A 333 12.26 14.88 3.31
CA LEU A 333 11.24 15.82 3.72
C LEU A 333 10.81 15.51 5.15
N LYS A 334 10.53 16.57 5.91
CA LYS A 334 9.93 16.44 7.24
C LYS A 334 8.54 15.82 7.09
N VAL A 335 8.29 14.75 7.85
CA VAL A 335 7.00 14.10 7.99
C VAL A 335 6.45 14.44 9.38
N GLU A 336 5.26 15.02 9.42
CA GLU A 336 4.59 15.41 10.66
C GLU A 336 3.26 14.69 10.78
N LYS A 337 2.92 14.17 11.96
CA LYS A 337 1.57 13.68 12.24
C LYS A 337 0.64 14.87 12.43
N ILE A 338 -0.49 14.87 11.74
CA ILE A 338 -1.56 15.85 11.91
C ILE A 338 -2.75 15.14 12.53
N GLU A 339 -3.39 15.78 13.50
CA GLU A 339 -4.53 15.21 14.20
C GLU A 339 -5.52 16.31 14.55
N THR A 340 -6.79 16.05 14.29
CA THR A 340 -7.94 16.81 14.81
C THR A 340 -8.70 15.91 15.78
N GLU A 341 -9.89 16.30 16.20
CA GLU A 341 -10.74 15.44 17.03
C GLU A 341 -11.12 14.15 16.29
N GLN A 342 -11.64 14.25 15.06
CA GLN A 342 -12.14 13.12 14.27
C GLN A 342 -11.12 12.56 13.28
N PHE A 343 -10.11 13.35 12.87
CA PHE A 343 -9.20 12.98 11.80
C PHE A 343 -7.76 12.79 12.28
N VAL A 344 -7.03 11.93 11.58
CA VAL A 344 -5.59 11.74 11.74
C VAL A 344 -4.93 11.59 10.38
N GLY A 345 -3.68 11.98 10.27
CA GLY A 345 -2.93 11.80 9.04
C GLY A 345 -1.56 12.45 9.12
N THR A 346 -1.11 13.00 8.00
CA THR A 346 0.25 13.51 7.89
C THR A 346 0.36 14.77 7.06
N LYS A 347 1.40 15.55 7.35
CA LYS A 347 1.93 16.57 6.46
C LYS A 347 3.34 16.17 6.01
N ILE A 348 3.57 16.20 4.70
CA ILE A 348 4.88 16.03 4.07
C ILE A 348 5.04 17.09 2.97
N SER A 349 6.11 17.90 3.03
CA SER A 349 6.23 19.10 2.19
C SER A 349 5.00 20.01 2.32
N ASN A 350 4.40 20.43 1.21
CA ASN A 350 3.16 21.19 1.13
C ASN A 350 1.91 20.29 1.02
N ARG A 351 2.01 18.97 1.23
CA ARG A 351 0.88 18.04 1.15
C ARG A 351 0.39 17.70 2.54
N MET A 352 -0.91 17.82 2.77
CA MET A 352 -1.58 17.36 3.98
C MET A 352 -2.62 16.32 3.61
N VAL A 353 -2.58 15.16 4.25
CA VAL A 353 -3.51 14.04 4.02
C VAL A 353 -4.14 13.69 5.35
N LEU A 354 -5.47 13.59 5.40
CA LEU A 354 -6.25 13.28 6.60
C LEU A 354 -7.26 12.16 6.31
N PHE A 355 -7.34 11.21 7.24
CA PHE A 355 -8.28 10.08 7.26
C PHE A 355 -9.14 10.16 8.51
N SER A 356 -10.36 9.63 8.46
CA SER A 356 -11.16 9.53 9.68
C SER A 356 -10.52 8.51 10.63
N LYS A 357 -10.42 8.82 11.92
CA LYS A 357 -9.84 7.93 12.93
C LYS A 357 -10.60 6.62 13.07
N ASN A 358 -11.92 6.65 12.87
CA ASN A 358 -12.76 5.44 12.87
C ASN A 358 -12.79 4.75 11.49
N SER A 359 -12.17 5.34 10.47
CA SER A 359 -12.18 4.88 9.08
C SER A 359 -13.60 4.77 8.47
N GLU A 360 -14.57 5.50 9.01
CA GLU A 360 -15.94 5.65 8.52
C GLU A 360 -16.15 7.02 7.88
N VAL A 361 -17.24 7.14 7.12
CA VAL A 361 -17.65 8.38 6.48
C VAL A 361 -18.14 9.39 7.51
N GLU A 362 -17.45 10.51 7.62
CA GLU A 362 -17.75 11.63 8.52
C GLU A 362 -18.65 12.66 7.85
N ASN A 363 -19.60 13.19 8.64
CA ASN A 363 -20.49 14.28 8.24
C ASN A 363 -20.45 15.46 9.22
N THR A 364 -19.55 15.41 10.20
CA THR A 364 -19.43 16.40 11.28
C THR A 364 -18.51 17.56 10.89
N PRO A 365 -18.67 18.75 11.50
CA PRO A 365 -17.75 19.86 11.29
C PRO A 365 -16.31 19.55 11.68
N ILE A 366 -15.34 19.98 10.87
CA ILE A 366 -13.92 19.74 11.11
C ILE A 366 -13.23 21.08 11.38
N LYS A 367 -12.52 21.15 12.52
CA LYS A 367 -11.62 22.26 12.82
C LYS A 367 -10.18 21.87 12.46
N LEU A 368 -9.65 22.47 11.40
CA LEU A 368 -8.33 22.17 10.87
C LEU A 368 -7.37 23.36 11.09
N GLN A 369 -6.20 23.09 11.66
CA GLN A 369 -5.16 24.10 11.83
C GLN A 369 -4.00 23.89 10.84
N ILE A 370 -3.65 24.95 10.10
CA ILE A 370 -2.50 24.98 9.20
C ILE A 370 -1.51 26.01 9.75
N THR A 371 -0.34 25.54 10.21
CA THR A 371 0.66 26.37 10.90
C THR A 371 1.79 26.88 10.02
N GLY A 372 2.17 26.10 8.99
CA GLY A 372 3.27 26.42 8.08
C GLY A 372 2.96 27.57 7.13
N ASN A 373 3.98 28.33 6.77
CA ASN A 373 3.88 29.38 5.76
C ASN A 373 3.72 28.78 4.34
N GLY A 374 3.10 29.53 3.43
CA GLY A 374 2.83 29.08 2.06
C GLY A 374 1.51 28.33 1.90
N LEU A 375 1.25 27.88 0.67
CA LEU A 375 0.06 27.10 0.34
C LEU A 375 0.27 25.63 0.70
N THR A 376 -0.67 25.07 1.46
CA THR A 376 -0.80 23.64 1.72
C THR A 376 -1.91 23.07 0.85
N LYS A 377 -1.61 21.97 0.17
CA LYS A 377 -2.56 21.18 -0.61
C LYS A 377 -3.14 20.11 0.30
N VAL A 378 -4.41 20.27 0.66
CA VAL A 378 -5.10 19.48 1.68
C VAL A 378 -6.00 18.46 1.00
N LEU A 379 -5.79 17.18 1.33
CA LEU A 379 -6.65 16.06 1.00
C LEU A 379 -7.28 15.53 2.29
N ILE A 380 -8.60 15.61 2.40
CA ILE A 380 -9.36 15.02 3.51
C ILE A 380 -10.22 13.91 2.91
N THR A 381 -9.97 12.66 3.29
CA THR A 381 -10.77 11.51 2.85
C THR A 381 -11.89 11.24 3.83
N ASP A 382 -12.69 10.20 3.59
CA ASP A 382 -13.72 9.73 4.51
C ASP A 382 -14.78 10.78 4.84
N LEU A 383 -15.14 11.61 3.87
CA LEU A 383 -16.18 12.63 4.03
C LEU A 383 -17.47 12.21 3.36
N ALA A 384 -18.61 12.61 3.92
CA ALA A 384 -19.89 12.40 3.27
C ALA A 384 -19.95 13.18 1.95
N ILE A 385 -20.56 12.55 0.92
CA ILE A 385 -20.81 13.21 -0.37
C ILE A 385 -21.73 14.42 -0.16
N GLY A 386 -21.46 15.50 -0.89
CA GLY A 386 -22.22 16.74 -0.84
C GLY A 386 -21.34 17.97 -0.87
N ASP A 387 -21.97 19.12 -0.69
CA ASP A 387 -21.28 20.41 -0.62
C ASP A 387 -20.72 20.62 0.78
N TRP A 388 -19.47 21.08 0.85
CA TRP A 388 -18.79 21.46 2.08
C TRP A 388 -18.31 22.90 1.96
N ASP A 389 -18.44 23.67 3.02
CA ASP A 389 -17.99 25.05 3.09
C ASP A 389 -16.77 25.15 3.99
N ILE A 390 -15.71 25.77 3.46
CA ILE A 390 -14.40 25.86 4.08
C ILE A 390 -14.13 27.33 4.40
N GLN A 391 -14.22 27.66 5.69
CA GLN A 391 -14.09 29.03 6.19
C GLN A 391 -12.84 29.18 7.05
N CYS A 392 -12.02 30.19 6.76
CA CYS A 392 -10.88 30.54 7.60
C CYS A 392 -11.36 31.46 8.73
N ILE A 393 -11.35 30.96 9.97
CA ILE A 393 -11.91 31.63 11.15
C ILE A 393 -11.10 32.87 11.53
N ASN A 394 -9.77 32.78 11.43
CA ASN A 394 -8.86 33.86 11.82
C ASN A 394 -8.56 34.85 10.68
N ASN A 395 -8.89 34.53 9.43
CA ASN A 395 -8.77 35.45 8.30
C ASN A 395 -9.80 35.13 7.21
N LYS A 396 -10.96 35.81 7.24
CA LYS A 396 -12.05 35.55 6.29
C LYS A 396 -11.64 35.62 4.81
N LYS A 397 -10.62 36.44 4.46
CA LYS A 397 -10.11 36.55 3.08
C LYS A 397 -9.41 35.29 2.57
N GLN A 398 -9.03 34.37 3.47
CA GLN A 398 -8.43 33.07 3.14
C GLN A 398 -9.46 31.93 3.09
N SER A 399 -10.75 32.21 3.28
CA SER A 399 -11.79 31.20 3.10
C SER A 399 -11.82 30.69 1.66
N ILE A 400 -12.04 29.39 1.49
CA ILE A 400 -12.09 28.74 0.17
C ILE A 400 -13.53 28.74 -0.37
N GLY A 401 -14.52 28.73 0.52
CA GLY A 401 -15.94 28.66 0.17
C GLY A 401 -16.39 27.22 -0.08
N LYS A 402 -17.36 27.05 -0.99
CA LYS A 402 -17.96 25.75 -1.27
C LYS A 402 -17.04 24.87 -2.13
N VAL A 403 -16.79 23.67 -1.64
CA VAL A 403 -16.07 22.59 -2.33
C VAL A 403 -16.92 21.33 -2.25
N LYS A 404 -17.08 20.62 -3.38
CA LYS A 404 -17.91 19.42 -3.46
C LYS A 404 -17.08 18.17 -3.14
N SER A 405 -17.57 17.35 -2.21
CA SER A 405 -17.09 15.98 -2.02
C SER A 405 -17.90 15.04 -2.91
N SER A 406 -17.32 14.56 -4.01
CA SER A 406 -17.98 13.64 -4.95
C SER A 406 -17.58 12.18 -4.78
N LYS A 407 -16.41 11.92 -4.18
CA LYS A 407 -15.82 10.58 -4.04
C LYS A 407 -15.32 10.35 -2.61
N ASN A 408 -16.13 10.81 -1.65
CA ASN A 408 -15.85 10.79 -0.22
C ASN A 408 -14.55 11.50 0.20
N LEU A 409 -14.20 12.58 -0.50
CA LEU A 409 -13.02 13.37 -0.19
C LEU A 409 -13.19 14.84 -0.56
N LEU A 410 -12.38 15.70 0.04
CA LEU A 410 -12.15 17.08 -0.37
C LEU A 410 -10.68 17.28 -0.72
N TYR A 411 -10.44 18.01 -1.81
CA TYR A 411 -9.11 18.45 -2.21
C TYR A 411 -9.10 19.95 -2.45
N PHE A 412 -8.26 20.70 -1.73
CA PHE A 412 -8.19 22.16 -1.83
C PHE A 412 -6.82 22.71 -1.40
N ASN A 413 -6.55 23.96 -1.79
CA ASN A 413 -5.35 24.68 -1.39
C ASN A 413 -5.69 25.68 -0.29
N ALA A 414 -4.92 25.69 0.80
CA ALA A 414 -5.16 26.57 1.93
C ALA A 414 -3.84 27.11 2.49
N GLY A 415 -3.81 28.41 2.83
CA GLY A 415 -2.68 29.03 3.51
C GLY A 415 -2.71 28.77 5.02
N LYS A 416 -1.72 29.32 5.74
CA LYS A 416 -1.68 29.33 7.21
C LYS A 416 -2.98 29.92 7.77
N GLY A 417 -3.67 29.18 8.65
CA GLY A 417 -4.93 29.60 9.23
C GLY A 417 -5.61 28.51 10.04
N THR A 418 -6.70 28.86 10.71
CA THR A 418 -7.61 27.91 11.35
C THR A 418 -8.89 27.85 10.54
N TYR A 419 -9.19 26.68 9.97
CA TYR A 419 -10.32 26.46 9.09
C TYR A 419 -11.42 25.68 9.78
N LEU A 420 -12.65 26.14 9.61
CA LEU A 420 -13.87 25.37 9.91
C LEU A 420 -14.41 24.84 8.59
N ILE A 421 -14.55 23.51 8.50
CA ILE A 421 -15.04 22.80 7.32
C ILE A 421 -16.38 22.18 7.71
N THR A 422 -17.46 22.61 7.07
CA THR A 422 -18.83 22.23 7.44
C THR A 422 -19.60 21.69 6.25
N LYS A 423 -20.33 20.59 6.42
CA LYS A 423 -21.24 20.09 5.40
C LYS A 423 -22.45 21.05 5.27
N LYS A 424 -22.91 21.28 4.05
CA LYS A 424 -24.10 22.10 3.76
C LYS A 424 -25.34 21.28 3.49
#